data_AF-A0AA38G2V9-F1
#
_entry.id   AF-A0AA38G2V9-F1
#
_cell.length_a   1.000
_cell.length_b   1.000
_cell.length_c   1.000
_cell.angle_alpha   90.00
_cell.angle_beta   90.00
_cell.angle_gamma   90.00
#
_symmetry.space_group_name_H-M   'P 1'
#
loop_
_entity.id
_entity.type
_entity.pdbx_description
1 polymer ?
#
loop_
_entity_poly.entity_id
_entity_poly.type
_entity_poly.pdbx_seq_one_letter_code
_entity_poly.pdbx_strand_id
1 'polypeptide(L)'
;MGKQSSGKSYLLNHLSGSLLDVAGGRCTDGVWMTITTDEDGDGQGENKFLYVLLDFEGLGSFERSEQEDVLLSVLNAAVSNHTIFNKKDFHLDKDTESAFSRFQSGINLLKQDKKLFKGLFYIAIKDVDTSDVEDLMQEFNEKISQICSKSQDNFILKMYDGKVEIAAMAPYNRSDYYRESLRELAETVEDRIDSCYDNGSTFLRDLKLIIAQIAAKETGLPLTASVLLS
;
A
#
# COMPACT_ATOMS: atom_id res chain seq x y z
N MET A 1 3.34 0.60 -1.94
CA MET A 1 4.09 1.78 -1.46
C MET A 1 5.51 1.39 -1.05
N GLY A 2 6.43 2.34 -0.94
CA GLY A 2 7.82 2.10 -0.49
C GLY A 2 8.80 3.07 -1.13
N LYS A 3 10.10 2.93 -0.81
CA LYS A 3 11.15 3.73 -1.44
C LYS A 3 11.16 3.56 -2.96
N GLN A 4 11.71 4.55 -3.67
CA GLN A 4 12.05 4.40 -5.09
C GLN A 4 12.96 3.17 -5.32
N SER A 5 12.71 2.47 -6.43
CA SER A 5 13.46 1.26 -6.82
C SER A 5 13.48 0.12 -5.78
N SER A 6 12.48 0.01 -4.90
CA SER A 6 12.39 -1.11 -3.95
C SER A 6 11.86 -2.43 -4.58
N GLY A 7 11.39 -2.42 -5.83
CA GLY A 7 10.82 -3.59 -6.50
C GLY A 7 9.30 -3.73 -6.33
N LYS A 8 8.58 -2.63 -6.13
CA LYS A 8 7.11 -2.59 -5.97
C LYS A 8 6.39 -3.22 -7.16
N SER A 9 6.65 -2.72 -8.36
CA SER A 9 6.04 -3.19 -9.61
C SER A 9 6.39 -4.66 -9.88
N TYR A 10 7.62 -5.09 -9.55
CA TYR A 10 8.01 -6.51 -9.63
C TYR A 10 7.17 -7.40 -8.70
N LEU A 11 7.00 -7.00 -7.44
CA LEU A 11 6.16 -7.72 -6.48
C LEU A 11 4.71 -7.81 -6.96
N LEU A 12 4.13 -6.71 -7.43
CA LEU A 12 2.76 -6.68 -7.94
C LEU A 12 2.58 -7.55 -9.18
N ASN A 13 3.53 -7.51 -10.12
CA ASN A 13 3.51 -8.36 -11.33
C ASN A 13 3.49 -9.84 -10.97
N HIS A 14 4.30 -10.28 -10.01
CA HIS A 14 4.36 -11.69 -9.60
C HIS A 14 3.18 -12.12 -8.75
N LEU A 15 2.62 -11.21 -7.94
CA LEU A 15 1.43 -11.47 -7.13
C LEU A 15 0.17 -11.65 -7.99
N SER A 16 0.07 -10.94 -9.12
CA SER A 16 -1.18 -10.83 -9.90
C SER A 16 -1.11 -11.28 -11.35
N GLY A 17 0.07 -11.64 -11.85
CA GLY A 17 0.29 -11.89 -13.28
C GLY A 17 0.22 -10.63 -14.16
N SER A 18 0.36 -9.44 -13.59
CA SER A 18 0.32 -8.18 -14.34
C SER A 18 1.66 -7.81 -15.02
N LEU A 19 1.62 -6.79 -15.88
CA LEU A 19 2.75 -6.35 -16.73
C LEU A 19 3.07 -4.86 -16.51
N LEU A 20 3.12 -4.41 -15.25
CA LEU A 20 3.59 -3.08 -14.90
C LEU A 20 5.07 -2.94 -15.28
N ASP A 21 5.49 -1.75 -15.72
CA ASP A 21 6.88 -1.52 -16.10
C ASP A 21 7.83 -1.71 -14.90
N VAL A 22 8.95 -2.40 -15.15
CA VAL A 22 10.00 -2.66 -14.16
C VAL A 22 11.34 -2.15 -14.68
N ALA A 23 11.99 -1.27 -13.94
CA ALA A 23 13.34 -0.80 -14.24
C ALA A 23 14.19 -0.68 -12.96
N GLY A 24 15.52 -0.67 -13.12
CA GLY A 24 16.45 -0.43 -12.01
C GLY A 24 16.44 1.03 -11.51
N GLY A 25 16.03 1.98 -12.36
CA GLY A 25 15.84 3.40 -12.03
C GLY A 25 14.38 3.76 -11.74
N ARG A 26 14.05 5.06 -11.79
CA ARG A 26 12.64 5.51 -11.76
C ARG A 26 11.89 4.85 -12.92
N CYS A 27 10.76 4.22 -12.64
CA CYS A 27 9.96 3.51 -13.64
C CYS A 27 8.50 3.96 -13.59
N THR A 28 7.92 3.96 -12.39
CA THR A 28 6.56 4.42 -12.14
C THR A 28 6.56 5.94 -11.96
N ASP A 29 5.79 6.66 -12.78
CA ASP A 29 5.46 8.07 -12.57
C ASP A 29 3.99 8.21 -12.14
N GLY A 30 3.75 8.67 -10.92
CA GLY A 30 2.42 8.85 -10.34
C GLY A 30 1.83 7.56 -9.78
N VAL A 31 0.58 7.26 -10.16
CA VAL A 31 -0.15 6.06 -9.73
C VAL A 31 -0.70 5.34 -10.96
N TRP A 32 -0.31 4.10 -11.14
CA TRP A 32 -0.78 3.24 -12.22
C TRP A 32 -1.79 2.23 -11.69
N MET A 33 -2.80 1.93 -12.49
CA MET A 33 -3.86 1.00 -12.13
C MET A 33 -3.91 -0.14 -13.13
N THR A 34 -4.01 -1.37 -12.64
CA THR A 34 -4.40 -2.54 -13.41
C THR A 34 -5.44 -3.34 -12.65
N ILE A 35 -6.18 -4.20 -13.35
CA ILE A 35 -7.24 -5.01 -12.78
C ILE A 35 -7.05 -6.47 -13.15
N THR A 36 -7.39 -7.37 -12.22
CA THR A 36 -7.52 -8.80 -12.50
C THR A 36 -8.78 -9.33 -11.82
N THR A 37 -9.32 -10.42 -12.35
CA THR A 37 -10.52 -11.07 -11.85
C THR A 37 -10.19 -12.49 -11.44
N ASP A 38 -10.86 -12.95 -10.38
CA ASP A 38 -10.82 -14.35 -9.97
C ASP A 38 -11.60 -15.22 -11.00
N GLU A 39 -10.97 -15.53 -12.12
CA GLU A 39 -11.55 -16.39 -13.18
C GLU A 39 -10.96 -17.81 -13.18
N ASP A 40 -9.94 -18.09 -12.36
CA ASP A 40 -9.18 -19.34 -12.39
C ASP A 40 -9.69 -20.43 -11.41
N GLY A 41 -10.68 -20.14 -10.57
CA GLY A 41 -11.31 -21.13 -9.69
C GLY A 41 -12.60 -21.73 -10.29
N ASP A 42 -12.52 -22.95 -10.84
CA ASP A 42 -13.52 -24.01 -11.10
C ASP A 42 -14.97 -23.65 -11.53
N GLY A 43 -15.32 -22.39 -11.73
CA GLY A 43 -16.69 -21.91 -11.90
C GLY A 43 -17.63 -22.18 -10.71
N GLN A 44 -17.11 -22.58 -9.54
CA GLN A 44 -17.90 -23.01 -8.37
C GLN A 44 -17.84 -22.06 -7.16
N GLY A 45 -17.03 -20.99 -7.21
CA GLY A 45 -17.04 -19.94 -6.19
C GLY A 45 -18.22 -18.98 -6.38
N GLU A 46 -19.08 -18.85 -5.37
CA GLU A 46 -20.28 -17.99 -5.41
C GLU A 46 -19.94 -16.47 -5.38
N ASN A 47 -18.67 -16.09 -5.13
CA ASN A 47 -18.23 -14.70 -5.12
C ASN A 47 -17.07 -14.47 -6.09
N LYS A 48 -17.32 -13.71 -7.16
CA LYS A 48 -16.27 -13.22 -8.06
C LYS A 48 -15.67 -11.94 -7.48
N PHE A 49 -14.35 -11.92 -7.28
CA PHE A 49 -13.63 -10.72 -6.84
C PHE A 49 -12.99 -9.98 -8.02
N LEU A 50 -13.04 -8.65 -7.96
CA LEU A 50 -12.27 -7.76 -8.83
C LEU A 50 -11.11 -7.20 -8.00
N TYR A 51 -9.90 -7.63 -8.32
CA TYR A 51 -8.70 -7.10 -7.72
C TYR A 51 -8.26 -5.86 -8.49
N VAL A 52 -8.23 -4.72 -7.80
CA VAL A 52 -7.68 -3.47 -8.34
C VAL A 52 -6.28 -3.29 -7.75
N LEU A 53 -5.27 -3.34 -8.62
CA LEU A 53 -3.89 -3.14 -8.25
C LEU A 53 -3.47 -1.71 -8.56
N LEU A 54 -2.90 -1.04 -7.57
CA LEU A 54 -2.38 0.31 -7.69
C LEU A 54 -0.87 0.30 -7.47
N ASP A 55 -0.10 0.55 -8.52
CA ASP A 55 1.34 0.75 -8.43
C ASP A 55 1.63 2.23 -8.24
N PHE A 56 2.04 2.57 -7.02
CA PHE A 56 2.44 3.93 -6.65
C PHE A 56 3.91 4.12 -6.91
N GLU A 57 4.28 5.29 -7.42
CA GLU A 57 5.66 5.73 -7.47
C GLU A 57 6.32 5.68 -6.08
N GLY A 58 7.64 5.50 -6.06
CA GLY A 58 8.38 5.44 -4.81
C GLY A 58 8.48 6.80 -4.13
N LEU A 59 8.40 6.79 -2.80
CA LEU A 59 8.55 7.99 -1.97
C LEU A 59 10.02 8.43 -1.89
N GLY A 60 10.24 9.73 -1.71
CA GLY A 60 11.56 10.32 -1.49
C GLY A 60 12.42 10.46 -2.74
N SER A 61 11.81 10.51 -3.93
CA SER A 61 12.51 10.83 -5.17
C SER A 61 12.96 12.29 -5.21
N PHE A 62 14.10 12.59 -5.85
CA PHE A 62 14.61 13.95 -5.98
C PHE A 62 13.68 14.88 -6.76
N GLU A 63 12.88 14.33 -7.65
CA GLU A 63 12.01 15.06 -8.56
C GLU A 63 10.66 15.44 -7.95
N ARG A 64 10.39 15.05 -6.68
CA ARG A 64 9.16 15.34 -5.97
C ARG A 64 9.38 16.12 -4.69
N SER A 65 8.38 16.94 -4.38
CA SER A 65 8.26 17.63 -3.10
C SER A 65 7.79 16.69 -1.99
N GLU A 66 8.11 17.05 -0.75
CA GLU A 66 7.59 16.35 0.44
C GLU A 66 6.05 16.38 0.50
N GLN A 67 5.43 17.46 -0.01
CA GLN A 67 3.98 17.57 -0.05
C GLN A 67 3.36 16.55 -1.00
N GLU A 68 3.88 16.40 -2.22
CA GLU A 68 3.40 15.39 -3.19
C GLU A 68 3.53 13.97 -2.61
N ASP A 69 4.64 13.67 -1.95
CA ASP A 69 4.86 12.41 -1.25
C ASP A 69 3.82 12.15 -0.15
N VAL A 70 3.46 13.19 0.63
CA VAL A 70 2.38 13.10 1.63
C VAL A 70 1.05 12.82 0.94
N LEU A 71 0.71 13.53 -0.13
CA LEU A 71 -0.55 13.33 -0.86
C LEU A 71 -0.65 11.92 -1.47
N LEU A 72 0.45 11.39 -2.01
CA LEU A 72 0.51 10.01 -2.51
C LEU A 72 0.30 8.98 -1.40
N SER A 73 0.93 9.17 -0.24
CA SER A 73 0.76 8.29 0.90
C SER A 73 -0.69 8.27 1.41
N VAL A 74 -1.35 9.43 1.42
CA VAL A 74 -2.76 9.57 1.81
C VAL A 74 -3.68 8.94 0.79
N LEU A 75 -3.47 9.18 -0.51
CA LEU A 75 -4.27 8.55 -1.56
C LEU A 75 -4.20 7.02 -1.44
N ASN A 76 -2.99 6.48 -1.28
CA ASN A 76 -2.76 5.05 -1.10
C ASN A 76 -3.52 4.49 0.11
N ALA A 77 -3.33 5.08 1.29
CA ALA A 77 -3.96 4.62 2.51
C ALA A 77 -5.50 4.76 2.51
N ALA A 78 -6.02 5.79 1.83
CA ALA A 78 -7.45 6.08 1.81
C ALA A 78 -8.25 5.08 0.95
N VAL A 79 -7.67 4.62 -0.16
CA VAL A 79 -8.37 3.79 -1.16
C VAL A 79 -8.08 2.29 -1.05
N SER A 80 -7.01 1.91 -0.36
CA SER A 80 -6.51 0.53 -0.39
C SER A 80 -7.11 -0.29 0.75
N ASN A 81 -7.62 -1.48 0.42
CA ASN A 81 -7.90 -2.52 1.42
C ASN A 81 -6.60 -3.14 1.95
N HIS A 82 -5.55 -3.13 1.14
CA HIS A 82 -4.22 -3.62 1.49
C HIS A 82 -3.16 -2.64 0.98
N THR A 83 -2.41 -2.04 1.88
CA THR A 83 -1.20 -1.29 1.53
C THR A 83 -0.01 -2.20 1.72
N ILE A 84 0.60 -2.64 0.62
CA ILE A 84 1.88 -3.36 0.65
C ILE A 84 3.01 -2.34 0.65
N PHE A 85 3.69 -2.19 1.79
CA PHE A 85 4.90 -1.40 1.95
C PHE A 85 6.13 -2.27 1.68
N ASN A 86 6.68 -2.18 0.47
CA ASN A 86 7.81 -2.99 0.03
C ASN A 86 9.14 -2.31 0.40
N LYS A 87 9.91 -2.98 1.27
CA LYS A 87 11.17 -2.51 1.86
C LYS A 87 12.31 -3.49 1.55
N LYS A 88 13.52 -2.98 1.31
CA LYS A 88 14.71 -3.80 1.06
C LYS A 88 15.51 -4.14 2.32
N ASP A 89 15.78 -3.16 3.17
CA ASP A 89 16.82 -3.36 4.18
C ASP A 89 16.29 -4.03 5.44
N PHE A 90 17.15 -4.81 6.10
CA PHE A 90 16.82 -5.59 7.29
C PHE A 90 16.40 -4.74 8.50
N HIS A 91 16.90 -3.50 8.61
CA HIS A 91 16.60 -2.61 9.73
C HIS A 91 15.61 -1.52 9.34
N LEU A 92 14.86 -1.02 10.32
CA LEU A 92 14.12 0.24 10.16
C LEU A 92 15.12 1.40 10.05
N ASP A 93 15.37 1.83 8.82
CA ASP A 93 16.31 2.89 8.45
C ASP A 93 15.62 4.27 8.37
N LYS A 94 16.45 5.31 8.20
CA LYS A 94 15.96 6.69 8.06
C LYS A 94 14.99 6.88 6.90
N ASP A 95 15.15 6.12 5.81
CA ASP A 95 14.26 6.24 4.65
C ASP A 95 12.87 5.70 4.96
N THR A 96 12.80 4.63 5.75
CA THR A 96 11.56 4.03 6.25
C THR A 96 10.90 4.94 7.27
N GLU A 97 11.66 5.53 8.19
CA GLU A 97 11.13 6.55 9.12
C GLU A 97 10.59 7.76 8.36
N SER A 98 11.30 8.20 7.32
CA SER A 98 10.86 9.28 6.45
C SER A 98 9.61 8.90 5.65
N ALA A 99 9.48 7.65 5.20
CA ALA A 99 8.26 7.18 4.55
C ALA A 99 7.08 7.18 5.53
N PHE A 100 7.27 6.70 6.75
CA PHE A 100 6.24 6.71 7.81
C PHE A 100 5.85 8.13 8.20
N SER A 101 6.80 9.07 8.22
CA SER A 101 6.49 10.48 8.52
C SER A 101 5.57 11.12 7.47
N ARG A 102 5.62 10.67 6.21
CA ARG A 102 4.69 11.13 5.15
C ARG A 102 3.26 10.68 5.42
N PHE A 103 3.06 9.40 5.78
CA PHE A 103 1.76 8.91 6.24
C PHE A 103 1.29 9.69 7.48
N GLN A 104 2.20 9.89 8.44
CA GLN A 104 1.91 10.60 9.69
C GLN A 104 1.46 12.05 9.47
N SER A 105 2.12 12.79 8.56
CA SER A 105 1.72 14.16 8.19
C SER A 105 0.35 14.18 7.50
N GLY A 106 -0.01 13.09 6.82
CA GLY A 106 -1.23 12.95 6.04
C GLY A 106 -2.50 12.64 6.84
N ILE A 107 -2.41 12.22 8.10
CA ILE A 107 -3.57 11.71 8.88
C ILE A 107 -4.74 12.69 8.97
N ASN A 108 -4.47 14.00 8.88
CA ASN A 108 -5.46 15.07 9.01
C ASN A 108 -6.12 15.47 7.70
N LEU A 109 -5.59 15.00 6.56
CA LEU A 109 -6.01 15.53 5.27
C LEU A 109 -7.42 15.10 4.90
N LEU A 110 -7.86 13.88 5.22
CA LEU A 110 -9.17 13.33 4.80
C LEU A 110 -10.11 12.99 5.98
N LYS A 111 -9.95 13.65 7.14
CA LYS A 111 -10.52 13.26 8.46
C LYS A 111 -12.04 13.13 8.64
N GLN A 112 -12.85 13.14 7.58
CA GLN A 112 -14.32 13.22 7.70
C GLN A 112 -15.10 12.04 7.09
N ASP A 113 -14.44 11.09 6.43
CA ASP A 113 -15.15 9.99 5.78
C ASP A 113 -14.83 8.62 6.43
N LYS A 114 -15.85 8.05 7.09
CA LYS A 114 -15.80 6.72 7.74
C LYS A 114 -15.56 5.57 6.75
N LYS A 115 -15.61 5.84 5.44
CA LYS A 115 -15.34 4.85 4.40
C LYS A 115 -13.85 4.69 4.10
N LEU A 116 -13.03 5.68 4.41
CA LEU A 116 -11.60 5.69 4.16
C LEU A 116 -10.85 4.94 5.26
N PHE A 117 -9.58 4.63 5.00
CA PHE A 117 -8.63 4.19 6.03
C PHE A 117 -9.04 2.87 6.71
N LYS A 118 -9.37 1.86 5.92
CA LYS A 118 -9.87 0.57 6.41
C LYS A 118 -8.93 -0.60 6.14
N GLY A 119 -7.78 -0.32 5.53
CA GLY A 119 -6.90 -1.36 5.01
C GLY A 119 -6.00 -2.02 6.05
N LEU A 120 -5.32 -3.07 5.62
CA LEU A 120 -4.15 -3.64 6.28
C LEU A 120 -2.88 -2.92 5.81
N PHE A 121 -2.00 -2.55 6.74
CA PHE A 121 -0.63 -2.12 6.42
C PHE A 121 0.32 -3.33 6.44
N TYR A 122 0.61 -3.90 5.27
CA TYR A 122 1.47 -5.06 5.12
C TYR A 122 2.91 -4.60 4.82
N ILE A 123 3.86 -4.93 5.68
CA ILE A 123 5.27 -4.59 5.52
C ILE A 123 6.01 -5.80 4.95
N ALA A 124 6.30 -5.77 3.65
CA ALA A 124 7.06 -6.80 2.96
C ALA A 124 8.54 -6.42 2.95
N ILE A 125 9.36 -7.11 3.75
CA ILE A 125 10.81 -6.89 3.81
C ILE A 125 11.48 -7.94 2.96
N LYS A 126 12.09 -7.53 1.84
CA LYS A 126 12.65 -8.47 0.86
C LYS A 126 14.09 -8.85 1.11
N ASP A 127 14.52 -9.88 0.39
CA ASP A 127 15.90 -10.38 0.40
C ASP A 127 16.35 -10.83 1.80
N VAL A 128 15.44 -11.43 2.57
CA VAL A 128 15.70 -11.90 3.94
C VAL A 128 16.13 -13.37 3.94
N ASP A 129 17.32 -13.65 4.46
CA ASP A 129 17.78 -15.02 4.65
C ASP A 129 17.06 -15.70 5.82
N THR A 130 16.85 -17.01 5.70
CA THR A 130 16.12 -17.82 6.69
C THR A 130 16.72 -17.73 8.09
N SER A 131 18.05 -17.53 8.20
CA SER A 131 18.74 -17.35 9.48
C SER A 131 18.35 -16.08 10.22
N ASP A 132 17.87 -15.05 9.50
CA ASP A 132 17.70 -13.71 10.04
C ASP A 132 16.22 -13.37 10.29
N VAL A 133 15.30 -14.27 9.91
CA VAL A 133 13.85 -14.06 10.02
C VAL A 133 13.43 -13.79 11.46
N GLU A 134 13.93 -14.56 12.43
CA GLU A 134 13.53 -14.42 13.84
C GLU A 134 13.94 -13.05 14.40
N ASP A 135 15.21 -12.67 14.21
CA ASP A 135 15.76 -11.38 14.65
C ASP A 135 15.02 -10.19 14.00
N LEU A 136 14.72 -10.29 12.70
CA LEU A 136 13.95 -9.29 11.97
C LEU A 136 12.55 -9.11 12.53
N MET A 137 11.85 -10.22 12.73
CA MET A 137 10.49 -10.21 13.24
C MET A 137 10.46 -9.64 14.66
N GLN A 138 11.43 -9.98 15.51
CA GLN A 138 11.54 -9.39 16.83
C GLN A 138 11.74 -7.86 16.75
N GLU A 139 12.73 -7.40 15.97
CA GLU A 139 13.04 -5.97 15.84
C GLU A 139 11.83 -5.16 15.34
N PHE A 140 11.16 -5.64 14.28
CA PHE A 140 10.05 -4.91 13.68
C PHE A 140 8.81 -4.91 14.57
N ASN A 141 8.48 -6.02 15.22
CA ASN A 141 7.36 -6.06 16.15
C ASN A 141 7.58 -5.10 17.32
N GLU A 142 8.79 -5.05 17.88
CA GLU A 142 9.14 -4.09 18.94
C GLU A 142 8.99 -2.64 18.46
N LYS A 143 9.53 -2.30 17.28
CA LYS A 143 9.46 -0.95 16.72
C LYS A 143 8.03 -0.51 16.36
N ILE A 144 7.24 -1.37 15.75
CA ILE A 144 5.83 -1.10 15.45
C ILE A 144 5.03 -0.93 16.73
N SER A 145 5.26 -1.78 17.74
CA SER A 145 4.63 -1.64 19.06
C SER A 145 5.00 -0.30 19.73
N GLN A 146 6.25 0.15 19.58
CA GLN A 146 6.68 1.47 20.06
C GLN A 146 5.96 2.60 19.31
N ILE A 147 5.80 2.51 17.99
CA ILE A 147 5.06 3.51 17.20
C ILE A 147 3.60 3.59 17.68
N CYS A 148 2.93 2.44 17.84
CA CYS A 148 1.54 2.37 18.26
C CYS A 148 1.32 2.86 19.69
N SER A 149 2.28 2.64 20.60
CA SER A 149 2.18 3.05 22.01
C SER A 149 2.55 4.52 22.25
N LYS A 150 3.40 5.13 21.41
CA LYS A 150 3.84 6.53 21.58
C LYS A 150 2.72 7.55 21.44
N SER A 151 1.72 7.31 20.60
CA SER A 151 0.62 8.26 20.36
C SER A 151 -0.62 7.56 19.83
N GLN A 152 -1.80 7.94 20.32
CA GLN A 152 -3.09 7.51 19.76
C GLN A 152 -3.42 8.19 18.40
N ASP A 153 -2.60 9.15 17.98
CA ASP A 153 -2.70 9.86 16.70
C ASP A 153 -1.63 9.39 15.70
N ASN A 154 -1.12 8.16 15.83
CA ASN A 154 -0.19 7.61 14.84
C ASN A 154 -0.93 7.10 13.59
N PHE A 155 -0.24 7.10 12.45
CA PHE A 155 -0.84 6.72 11.17
C PHE A 155 -1.33 5.26 11.13
N ILE A 156 -0.69 4.33 11.83
CA ILE A 156 -1.11 2.91 11.85
C ILE A 156 -2.50 2.81 12.48
N LEU A 157 -2.72 3.47 13.61
CA LEU A 157 -4.03 3.52 14.26
C LEU A 157 -5.05 4.33 13.46
N LYS A 158 -4.64 5.46 12.87
CA LYS A 158 -5.57 6.38 12.18
C LYS A 158 -5.94 5.97 10.76
N MET A 159 -5.03 5.34 10.04
CA MET A 159 -5.18 4.98 8.62
C MET A 159 -5.51 3.50 8.40
N TYR A 160 -5.17 2.64 9.36
CA TYR A 160 -5.26 1.19 9.21
C TYR A 160 -5.93 0.50 10.41
N ASP A 161 -6.52 1.26 11.35
CA ASP A 161 -7.19 0.73 12.54
C ASP A 161 -6.30 -0.22 13.38
N GLY A 162 -4.98 0.04 13.37
CA GLY A 162 -4.00 -0.81 14.06
C GLY A 162 -3.65 -2.11 13.32
N LYS A 163 -4.26 -2.38 12.17
CA LYS A 163 -4.00 -3.58 11.36
C LYS A 163 -2.67 -3.44 10.64
N VAL A 164 -1.68 -4.18 11.13
CA VAL A 164 -0.34 -4.27 10.56
C VAL A 164 0.09 -5.73 10.49
N GLU A 165 0.76 -6.10 9.42
CA GLU A 165 1.38 -7.42 9.24
C GLU A 165 2.81 -7.20 8.73
N ILE A 166 3.74 -8.01 9.20
CA ILE A 166 5.15 -7.94 8.80
C ILE A 166 5.50 -9.30 8.21
N ALA A 167 6.14 -9.29 7.05
CA ALA A 167 6.61 -10.49 6.39
C ALA A 167 8.06 -10.35 5.93
N ALA A 168 8.84 -11.39 6.22
CA ALA A 168 10.17 -11.59 5.68
C ALA A 168 10.04 -12.33 4.35
N MET A 169 10.26 -11.63 3.25
CA MET A 169 10.23 -12.22 1.91
C MET A 169 11.60 -12.77 1.56
N ALA A 170 11.65 -14.03 1.14
CA ALA A 170 12.88 -14.65 0.70
C ALA A 170 13.49 -13.95 -0.53
N PRO A 171 14.80 -14.10 -0.79
CA PRO A 171 15.44 -13.59 -2.01
C PRO A 171 14.77 -14.07 -3.29
N TYR A 172 14.54 -13.17 -4.25
CA TYR A 172 13.82 -13.44 -5.51
C TYR A 172 14.48 -14.49 -6.43
N ASN A 173 15.76 -14.79 -6.20
CA ASN A 173 16.49 -15.83 -6.92
C ASN A 173 16.30 -17.23 -6.31
N ARG A 174 15.53 -17.36 -5.23
CA ARG A 174 15.22 -18.63 -4.56
C ARG A 174 13.76 -19.02 -4.82
N SER A 175 13.48 -20.32 -4.75
CA SER A 175 12.15 -20.87 -5.03
C SER A 175 11.13 -20.61 -3.92
N ASP A 176 11.60 -20.48 -2.68
CA ASP A 176 10.79 -20.15 -1.50
C ASP A 176 10.17 -18.76 -1.60
N TYR A 177 10.80 -17.80 -2.27
CA TYR A 177 10.15 -16.51 -2.58
C TYR A 177 8.81 -16.71 -3.29
N TYR A 178 8.76 -17.59 -4.29
CA TYR A 178 7.54 -17.81 -5.08
C TYR A 178 6.58 -18.79 -4.42
N ARG A 179 7.10 -19.85 -3.78
CA ARG A 179 6.28 -20.94 -3.24
C ARG A 179 5.73 -20.66 -1.84
N GLU A 180 6.42 -19.82 -1.08
CA GLU A 180 6.12 -19.53 0.32
C GLU A 180 5.79 -18.04 0.44
N SER A 181 6.75 -17.12 0.27
CA SER A 181 6.54 -15.70 0.56
C SER A 181 5.44 -15.04 -0.29
N LEU A 182 5.43 -15.26 -1.62
CA LEU A 182 4.36 -14.73 -2.49
C LEU A 182 3.02 -15.39 -2.23
N ARG A 183 3.01 -16.68 -1.89
CA ARG A 183 1.81 -17.43 -1.60
C ARG A 183 1.16 -16.94 -0.31
N GLU A 184 1.94 -16.74 0.75
CA GLU A 184 1.46 -16.16 2.00
C GLU A 184 0.90 -14.76 1.80
N LEU A 185 1.54 -13.93 0.95
CA LEU A 185 1.01 -12.61 0.60
C LEU A 185 -0.32 -12.71 -0.17
N ALA A 186 -0.44 -13.65 -1.11
CA ALA A 186 -1.69 -13.90 -1.84
C ALA A 186 -2.80 -14.34 -0.89
N GLU A 187 -2.51 -15.32 -0.02
CA GLU A 187 -3.43 -15.79 1.02
C GLU A 187 -3.84 -14.63 1.96
N THR A 188 -2.93 -13.76 2.38
CA THR A 188 -3.30 -12.57 3.19
C THR A 188 -4.23 -11.61 2.45
N VAL A 189 -4.05 -11.42 1.13
CA VAL A 189 -4.93 -10.57 0.30
C VAL A 189 -6.29 -11.23 0.07
N GLU A 190 -6.34 -12.56 -0.04
CA GLU A 190 -7.53 -13.38 -0.33
C GLU A 190 -8.33 -13.77 0.92
N ASP A 191 -7.71 -13.99 2.08
CA ASP A 191 -8.40 -14.44 3.29
C ASP A 191 -9.03 -13.28 4.08
N ARG A 192 -8.51 -12.05 3.90
CA ARG A 192 -8.96 -10.86 4.65
C ARG A 192 -10.06 -10.09 3.95
N ILE A 193 -10.93 -10.78 3.20
CA ILE A 193 -11.98 -10.17 2.40
C ILE A 193 -13.19 -9.76 3.25
N ASP A 194 -13.05 -8.64 3.95
CA ASP A 194 -14.15 -7.70 4.07
C ASP A 194 -13.87 -6.57 3.09
N SER A 195 -14.31 -6.73 1.83
CA SER A 195 -14.13 -5.67 0.84
C SER A 195 -14.78 -4.39 1.37
N CYS A 196 -13.98 -3.32 1.45
CA CYS A 196 -14.49 -2.00 1.81
C CYS A 196 -15.40 -1.40 0.73
N TYR A 197 -15.48 -2.04 -0.44
CA TYR A 197 -16.24 -1.64 -1.61
C TYR A 197 -17.16 -2.75 -2.08
N ASP A 198 -18.44 -2.43 -2.25
CA ASP A 198 -19.45 -3.40 -2.71
C ASP A 198 -19.26 -3.79 -4.18
N ASN A 199 -18.67 -2.90 -4.99
CA ASN A 199 -18.44 -3.12 -6.42
C ASN A 199 -17.45 -2.07 -6.98
N GLY A 200 -16.98 -2.32 -8.21
CA GLY A 200 -16.05 -1.44 -8.91
C GLY A 200 -16.58 -0.02 -9.19
N SER A 201 -17.90 0.17 -9.34
CA SER A 201 -18.47 1.50 -9.52
C SER A 201 -18.37 2.35 -8.25
N THR A 202 -18.61 1.76 -7.08
CA THR A 202 -18.43 2.42 -5.78
C THR A 202 -16.97 2.78 -5.58
N PHE A 203 -16.04 1.85 -5.85
CA PHE A 203 -14.61 2.10 -5.80
C PHE A 203 -14.19 3.28 -6.70
N LEU A 204 -14.58 3.26 -7.98
CA LEU A 204 -14.21 4.31 -8.94
C LEU A 204 -14.74 5.69 -8.51
N ARG A 205 -15.99 5.74 -8.03
CA ARG A 205 -16.58 6.99 -7.51
C ARG A 205 -15.76 7.52 -6.33
N ASP A 206 -15.48 6.67 -5.35
CA ASP A 206 -14.80 7.08 -4.13
C ASP A 206 -13.35 7.49 -4.43
N LEU A 207 -12.65 6.77 -5.31
CA LEU A 207 -11.34 7.16 -5.84
C LEU A 207 -11.36 8.56 -6.46
N LYS A 208 -12.32 8.86 -7.35
CA LYS A 208 -12.46 10.19 -7.97
C LYS A 208 -12.69 11.28 -6.93
N LEU A 209 -13.55 11.03 -5.94
CA LEU A 209 -13.83 11.97 -4.85
C LEU A 209 -12.57 12.26 -4.02
N ILE A 210 -11.80 11.24 -3.69
CA ILE A 210 -10.56 11.37 -2.92
C ILE A 210 -9.51 12.15 -3.72
N ILE A 211 -9.32 11.84 -5.00
CA ILE A 211 -8.41 12.56 -5.88
C ILE A 211 -8.82 14.03 -5.97
N ALA A 212 -10.11 14.33 -6.15
CA ALA A 212 -10.60 15.70 -6.17
C ALA A 212 -10.32 16.43 -4.85
N GLN A 213 -10.54 15.77 -3.70
CA GLN A 213 -10.24 16.33 -2.38
C GLN A 213 -8.76 16.62 -2.18
N ILE A 214 -7.89 15.74 -2.65
CA ILE A 214 -6.43 15.90 -2.63
C ILE A 214 -6.04 17.09 -3.52
N ALA A 215 -6.52 17.15 -4.77
CA ALA A 215 -6.22 18.22 -5.71
C ALA A 215 -6.70 19.59 -5.21
N ALA A 216 -7.87 19.66 -4.57
CA ALA A 216 -8.38 20.88 -3.95
C ALA A 216 -7.48 21.36 -2.80
N LYS A 217 -6.93 20.45 -2.00
CA LYS A 217 -6.00 20.77 -0.91
C LYS A 217 -4.64 21.21 -1.42
N GLU A 218 -4.17 20.61 -2.51
CA GLU A 218 -2.93 21.00 -3.17
C GLU A 218 -3.02 22.41 -3.77
N THR A 219 -4.10 22.70 -4.48
CA THR A 219 -4.31 23.99 -5.18
C THR A 219 -4.87 25.11 -4.29
N GLY A 220 -5.38 24.78 -3.10
CA GLY A 220 -6.08 25.72 -2.22
C GLY A 220 -7.47 26.15 -2.74
N LEU A 221 -7.99 25.51 -3.79
CA LEU A 221 -9.29 25.83 -4.38
C LEU A 221 -10.42 25.07 -3.65
N PRO A 222 -11.57 25.72 -3.35
CA PRO A 222 -12.69 25.03 -2.74
C PRO A 222 -13.34 24.03 -3.72
N LEU A 223 -13.65 22.83 -3.24
CA LEU A 223 -14.48 21.86 -3.95
C LEU A 223 -15.88 22.42 -4.13
N THR A 224 -16.21 22.91 -5.33
CA THR A 224 -17.59 23.22 -5.68
C THR A 224 -18.26 21.98 -6.26
N ALA A 225 -19.51 21.72 -5.87
CA ALA A 225 -20.27 20.52 -6.28
C ALA A 225 -20.40 20.34 -7.81
N SER A 226 -20.13 21.39 -8.59
CA SER A 226 -20.11 21.38 -10.05
C SER A 226 -18.92 20.64 -10.68
N VAL A 227 -17.82 20.42 -9.94
CA VAL A 227 -16.62 19.72 -10.47
C VAL A 227 -16.72 18.20 -10.35
N LEU A 228 -17.59 17.69 -9.48
CA LEU A 228 -17.70 16.25 -9.17
C LEU A 228 -18.73 15.49 -10.02
N LEU A 229 -19.49 16.18 -10.88
CA LEU A 229 -20.61 15.62 -11.66
C LEU A 229 -20.40 15.67 -13.19
N SER A 230 -19.18 15.97 -13.66
CA SER A 230 -18.76 15.83 -15.06
C SER A 230 -17.81 14.64 -15.24
#